data_AF-A0A7L8V1L1-F1
#
_entry.id   AF-A0A7L8V1L1-F1
#
_cell.length_a   1.000
_cell.length_b   1.000
_cell.length_c   1.000
_cell.angle_alpha   90.00
_cell.angle_beta   90.00
_cell.angle_gamma   90.00
#
_symmetry.space_group_name_H-M   'P 1'
#
loop_
_entity.id
_entity.type
_entity.pdbx_description
1 polymer ?
#
loop_
_entity_poly.entity_id
_entity_poly.type
_entity_poly.pdbx_seq_one_letter_code
_entity_poly.pdbx_strand_id
1 'polypeptide(L)' 'MDNTELKKEHAKLKRIAVEIAGQIHDIVEDTLWSEYEKLPILSAQVVEAVKQANAFKEENGL' A
#
# COMPACT_ATOMS: atom_id res chain seq x y z
N MET A 1 11.07 16.56 -11.09
CA MET A 1 9.75 16.83 -10.48
C MET A 1 9.93 17.96 -9.50
N ASP A 2 9.02 18.92 -9.48
CA ASP A 2 9.00 19.95 -8.43
C ASP A 2 8.67 19.31 -7.06
N ASN A 3 9.05 19.94 -5.95
CA ASN A 3 8.76 19.46 -4.58
C ASN A 3 7.27 19.13 -4.39
N THR A 4 6.39 19.93 -5.01
CA THR A 4 4.93 19.72 -4.98
C THR A 4 4.52 18.41 -5.67
N GLU A 5 5.15 18.09 -6.79
CA GLU A 5 4.88 16.85 -7.55
C GLU A 5 5.40 15.62 -6.80
N LEU A 6 6.59 15.73 -6.21
CA LEU A 6 7.18 14.67 -5.39
C LEU A 6 6.27 14.32 -4.20
N LYS A 7 5.71 15.32 -3.52
CA LYS A 7 4.75 15.09 -2.43
C LYS A 7 3.45 14.43 -2.90
N LYS A 8 2.96 14.79 -4.09
CA LYS A 8 1.77 14.16 -4.69
C LYS A 8 2.03 12.69 -5.02
N GLU A 9 3.17 12.37 -5.62
CA GLU A 9 3.51 10.99 -5.95
C GLU A 9 3.71 10.15 -4.69
N HIS A 10 4.39 10.68 -3.66
CA HIS A 10 4.50 10.00 -2.37
C HIS A 10 3.14 9.78 -1.70
N ALA A 11 2.21 10.74 -1.80
CA ALA A 11 0.85 10.57 -1.28
C ALA A 11 0.07 9.48 -2.04
N LYS A 12 0.25 9.39 -3.36
CA LYS A 12 -0.34 8.34 -4.20
C LYS A 12 0.21 6.96 -3.84
N LEU A 13 1.52 6.83 -3.65
CA LEU A 13 2.15 5.56 -3.23
C LEU A 13 1.60 5.08 -1.88
N LYS A 14 1.46 5.99 -0.90
CA LYS A 14 0.83 5.67 0.39
C LYS A 14 -0.64 5.26 0.24
N ARG A 15 -1.38 5.89 -0.68
CA ARG A 15 -2.79 5.55 -0.92
C ARG A 15 -2.92 4.10 -1.39
N ILE A 16 -2.05 3.66 -2.30
CA ILE A 16 -2.03 2.28 -2.78
C ILE A 16 -1.85 1.29 -1.61
N ALA A 17 -0.89 1.56 -0.71
CA ALA A 17 -0.68 0.72 0.47
C ALA A 17 -1.93 0.65 1.38
N VAL A 18 -2.60 1.79 1.58
CA VAL A 18 -3.83 1.85 2.39
C VAL A 18 -4.99 1.13 1.73
N GLU A 19 -5.13 1.22 0.41
CA GLU A 19 -6.19 0.52 -0.35
C GLU A 19 -6.04 -1.01 -0.23
N ILE A 20 -4.81 -1.54 -0.32
CA ILE A 20 -4.54 -2.97 -0.13
C ILE A 20 -4.81 -3.38 1.33
N ALA A 21 -4.42 -2.54 2.30
CA ALA A 21 -4.71 -2.80 3.70
C ALA A 21 -6.22 -2.85 3.99
N GLY A 22 -7.02 -2.00 3.32
CA GLY A 22 -8.49 -2.05 3.38
C GLY A 22 -9.05 -3.37 2.84
N GLN A 23 -8.52 -3.87 1.72
CA GLN A 23 -8.95 -5.18 1.19
C GLN A 23 -8.64 -6.33 2.16
N ILE A 24 -7.49 -6.28 2.83
CA ILE A 24 -7.15 -7.27 3.85
C ILE A 24 -8.12 -7.19 5.03
N HIS A 25 -8.44 -5.97 5.48
CA HIS A 25 -9.42 -5.72 6.54
C HIS A 25 -10.78 -6.33 6.19
N ASP A 26 -11.31 -6.03 4.99
CA ASP A 26 -12.61 -6.53 4.54
C ASP A 26 -12.64 -8.07 4.48
N ILE A 27 -11.53 -8.71 4.06
CA ILE A 27 -11.45 -10.17 4.07
C ILE A 27 -11.45 -10.71 5.50
N VAL A 28 -10.68 -10.12 6.40
CA VAL A 28 -10.57 -10.60 7.79
C VAL A 28 -11.88 -10.38 8.56
N GLU A 29 -12.60 -9.28 8.30
CA GLU A 29 -13.86 -8.95 8.98
C GLU A 29 -15.07 -9.69 8.40
N ASP A 30 -15.21 -9.74 7.07
CA ASP A 30 -16.47 -10.14 6.42
C ASP A 30 -16.40 -11.45 5.64
N THR A 31 -15.28 -11.75 4.96
CA THR A 31 -15.22 -12.83 3.96
C THR A 31 -14.18 -13.91 4.22
N LEU A 32 -13.65 -13.99 5.46
CA LEU A 32 -12.50 -14.83 5.82
C LEU A 32 -12.63 -16.28 5.33
N TRP A 33 -13.75 -16.94 5.61
CA TRP A 33 -13.96 -18.35 5.27
C TRP A 33 -14.03 -18.63 3.76
N SER A 34 -14.29 -17.61 2.95
CA SER A 34 -14.45 -17.72 1.50
C SER A 34 -13.25 -17.17 0.73
N GLU A 35 -12.52 -16.21 1.29
CA GLU A 35 -11.50 -15.45 0.57
C GLU A 35 -10.10 -15.47 1.22
N TYR A 36 -9.89 -16.26 2.28
CA TYR A 36 -8.60 -16.35 2.99
C TYR A 36 -7.40 -16.65 2.07
N GLU A 37 -7.60 -17.36 0.96
CA GLU A 37 -6.55 -17.70 -0.01
C GLU A 37 -5.91 -16.46 -0.65
N LYS A 38 -6.60 -15.31 -0.64
CA LYS A 38 -6.08 -14.03 -1.15
C LYS A 38 -5.13 -13.34 -0.17
N LEU A 39 -5.22 -13.65 1.13
CA LEU A 39 -4.46 -12.97 2.18
C LEU A 39 -2.94 -13.03 1.97
N PRO A 40 -2.31 -14.15 1.58
CA PRO A 40 -0.87 -14.19 1.35
C PRO A 40 -0.41 -13.23 0.24
N ILE A 41 -1.19 -13.15 -0.84
CA ILE A 41 -0.88 -12.29 -1.99
C ILE A 41 -1.05 -10.82 -1.61
N LEU A 42 -2.17 -10.46 -0.99
CA LEU A 42 -2.43 -9.09 -0.53
C LEU A 42 -1.41 -8.65 0.52
N SER A 43 -1.01 -9.54 1.42
CA SER A 43 0.02 -9.28 2.43
C SER A 43 1.38 -8.98 1.77
N ALA A 44 1.77 -9.73 0.74
CA ALA A 44 2.98 -9.44 -0.01
C ALA A 44 2.89 -8.09 -0.73
N GLN A 45 1.74 -7.77 -1.33
CA GLN A 45 1.50 -6.52 -2.04
C GLN A 45 1.54 -5.30 -1.12
N VAL A 46 0.93 -5.35 0.06
CA VAL A 46 0.96 -4.22 1.01
C VAL A 46 2.38 -3.96 1.51
N VAL A 47 3.15 -5.02 1.79
CA VAL A 47 4.56 -4.90 2.19
C VAL A 47 5.37 -4.21 1.10
N GLU A 48 5.19 -4.62 -0.16
CA GLU A 48 5.89 -4.03 -1.30
C GLU A 48 5.47 -2.57 -1.54
N ALA A 49 4.18 -2.26 -1.46
CA ALA A 49 3.68 -0.88 -1.61
C ALA A 49 4.24 0.06 -0.52
N VAL A 50 4.33 -0.41 0.73
CA VAL A 50 4.95 0.36 1.82
C VAL A 50 6.44 0.57 1.58
N LYS A 51 7.16 -0.47 1.14
CA LYS A 51 8.59 -0.34 0.78
C LYS A 51 8.79 0.69 -0.33
N GLN A 52 7.98 0.66 -1.38
CA GLN A 52 8.06 1.62 -2.48
C GLN A 52 7.78 3.06 -2.02
N ALA A 53 6.76 3.26 -1.18
CA ALA A 53 6.48 4.59 -0.62
C ALA A 53 7.66 5.12 0.21
N ASN A 54 8.25 4.26 1.05
CA ASN A 54 9.40 4.64 1.88
C ASN A 54 10.67 4.89 1.06
N ALA A 55 10.99 4.01 0.11
CA ALA A 55 12.13 4.19 -0.80
C ALA A 55 11.99 5.50 -1.58
N PHE A 56 10.79 5.77 -2.13
CA PHE A 56 10.53 7.02 -2.83
C PHE A 56 10.72 8.24 -1.93
N LYS A 57 10.31 8.17 -0.67
CA LYS A 57 10.52 9.24 0.31
C LYS A 57 12.01 9.48 0.55
N GLU A 58 12.77 8.42 0.78
CA GLU A 58 14.22 8.48 1.04
C GLU A 58 15.00 9.00 -0.16
N GLU A 59 14.73 8.48 -1.37
CA GLU A 59 15.41 8.88 -2.62
C GLU A 59 15.16 10.35 -3.00
N ASN A 60 14.00 10.89 -2.63
CA ASN A 60 13.59 12.26 -2.99
C ASN A 60 13.73 13.26 -1.84
N GLY A 61 14.27 12.83 -0.68
CA GLY A 61 14.49 13.70 0.49
C GLY A 61 13.21 14.35 1.04
N LEU A 62 12.10 13.60 1.04
CA LEU A 62 10.75 14.06 1.43
C LEU A 62 10.44 13.91 2.93
#